data_AF-A0A1G1H9I6-F1
#
_entry.id   AF-A0A1G1H9I6-F1
#
_cell.length_a   1.000
_cell.length_b   1.000
_cell.length_c   1.000
_cell.angle_alpha   90.00
_cell.angle_beta   90.00
_cell.angle_gamma   90.00
#
_symmetry.space_group_name_H-M   'P 1'
#
loop_
_entity.id
_entity.type
_entity.pdbx_description
1 polymer ?
#
loop_
_entity_poly.entity_id
_entity_poly.type
_entity_poly.pdbx_seq_one_letter_code
_entity_poly.pdbx_strand_id
1 'polypeptide(L)'
;MKIYRLNEFAKLIGKSVQTLQRWDREGIFKAYRNKLNRRYYIHDQYLEYIGQKASPEKKNIVYYRVSSSGQKGDLENQKKAIEQFCIAQGIAVSEWLSDIGSGLNYTRKNFLSLMEMVERGEVAQIIIAHKGRVVRFGYMKKTIKNYCFNATQSKLNELYEIALRYTSVKNEIFQRYGSISGLNYLSYPRQIRNEWVKTNYANKFGLQARYWKQAVDEVFSNIKSNWSNGFRKIKNNIYKNKNYTEVEKHYAFYLLKASILLYKAITFQSFDLPEIFKDKDIRRDKIHKYLKSRLRKYLRTKSYQNKNRSFQIDRNMYDIHKDNKGRTWIGIMGLTPRKRVRLQMTSSTESTGNLRIVLKGKHIEIHQAEDIQVNPIEGKDKRAIDKGFSEVITSSSGRKYGEQFNQLLKKESDRLSEKNKKRNKIRALTDKYEKKGDIVKSEIIKKNNLGKRKYFYQKEINLNEIKQFINLSLNRFITEERPAVMVTEDLRFTNWNKKLSKNVKRYFSSWLKGYLQERIDYKVMLNGVQQVVVNSAYGSQICHLCGRFGVRNGDKFYCEIHGVLDADHNAALNYLARMSDPDITIYTPYRKVKDILQERLRLSNQDSRYSVIKTGQWESERTDYV
;
A
#
# COMPACT_ATOMS: atom_id res chain seq x y z
N MET A 1 -15.18 -14.23 -13.24
CA MET A 1 -15.97 -15.45 -13.41
C MET A 1 -15.01 -16.58 -13.77
N LYS A 2 -14.88 -17.58 -12.90
CA LYS A 2 -13.99 -18.74 -13.13
C LYS A 2 -14.69 -19.72 -14.07
N ILE A 3 -13.99 -20.20 -15.09
CA ILE A 3 -14.49 -21.15 -16.09
C ILE A 3 -13.84 -22.51 -15.83
N TYR A 4 -14.62 -23.58 -15.94
CA TYR A 4 -14.23 -24.95 -15.73
C TYR A 4 -14.40 -25.75 -17.01
N ARG A 5 -13.37 -26.50 -17.38
CA ARG A 5 -13.47 -27.52 -18.43
C ARG A 5 -14.34 -28.67 -17.94
N LEU A 6 -14.91 -29.44 -18.86
CA LEU A 6 -15.79 -30.57 -18.53
C LEU A 6 -15.20 -31.51 -17.46
N ASN A 7 -13.92 -31.86 -17.61
CA ASN A 7 -13.23 -32.77 -16.70
C ASN A 7 -12.98 -32.17 -15.32
N GLU A 8 -12.75 -30.86 -15.26
CA GLU A 8 -12.54 -30.13 -14.00
C GLU A 8 -13.85 -29.95 -13.26
N PHE A 9 -14.91 -29.58 -13.99
CA PHE A 9 -16.24 -29.43 -13.42
C PHE A 9 -16.79 -30.77 -12.91
N ALA A 10 -16.61 -31.86 -13.68
CA ALA A 10 -16.98 -33.22 -13.28
C ALA A 10 -16.35 -33.60 -11.93
N LYS A 11 -15.04 -33.36 -11.78
CA LYS A 11 -14.33 -33.57 -10.50
C LYS A 11 -14.86 -32.67 -9.38
N LEU A 12 -15.17 -31.42 -9.70
CA LEU A 12 -15.67 -30.42 -8.75
C LEU A 12 -17.03 -30.82 -8.14
N ILE A 13 -17.90 -31.43 -8.93
CA ILE A 13 -19.25 -31.85 -8.51
C ILE A 13 -19.36 -33.33 -8.12
N GLY A 14 -18.25 -34.07 -8.12
CA GLY A 14 -18.22 -35.50 -7.81
C GLY A 14 -18.95 -36.39 -8.82
N LYS A 15 -18.96 -36.02 -10.11
CA LYS A 15 -19.62 -36.78 -11.20
C LYS A 15 -18.63 -37.14 -12.31
N SER A 16 -19.02 -38.07 -13.19
CA SER A 16 -18.20 -38.43 -14.36
C SER A 16 -18.39 -37.43 -15.50
N VAL A 17 -17.41 -37.32 -16.39
CA VAL A 17 -17.50 -36.47 -17.60
C VAL A 17 -18.65 -36.91 -18.50
N GLN A 18 -18.87 -38.22 -18.61
CA GLN A 18 -19.99 -38.80 -19.35
C GLN A 18 -21.35 -38.36 -18.78
N THR A 19 -21.46 -38.22 -17.45
CA THR A 19 -22.67 -37.72 -16.79
C THR A 19 -22.98 -36.29 -17.21
N LEU A 20 -21.99 -35.40 -17.21
CA LEU A 20 -22.16 -34.02 -17.67
C LEU A 20 -22.51 -33.92 -19.17
N GLN A 21 -21.89 -34.75 -20.01
CA GLN A 21 -22.21 -34.80 -21.44
C GLN A 21 -23.64 -35.31 -21.69
N ARG A 22 -24.09 -36.26 -20.89
CA ARG A 22 -25.48 -36.75 -20.91
C ARG A 22 -26.44 -35.65 -20.46
N TRP A 23 -26.18 -34.99 -19.32
CA TRP A 23 -27.01 -33.90 -18.83
C TRP A 23 -27.08 -32.68 -19.76
N ASP A 24 -26.03 -32.38 -20.51
CA ASP A 24 -26.07 -31.35 -21.56
C ASP A 24 -26.94 -31.76 -22.76
N ARG A 25 -26.91 -33.06 -23.15
CA ARG A 25 -27.74 -33.59 -24.25
C ARG A 25 -29.22 -33.67 -23.87
N GLU A 26 -29.50 -34.08 -22.64
CA GLU A 26 -30.86 -34.22 -22.08
C GLU A 26 -31.42 -32.88 -21.59
N GLY A 27 -30.63 -31.79 -21.61
CA GLY A 27 -31.05 -30.45 -21.17
C GLY A 27 -31.12 -30.26 -19.65
N ILE A 28 -30.81 -31.29 -18.85
CA ILE A 28 -30.84 -31.27 -17.38
C ILE A 28 -29.83 -30.28 -16.80
N PHE A 29 -28.63 -30.17 -17.39
CA PHE A 29 -27.60 -29.24 -16.91
C PHE A 29 -26.71 -28.76 -18.06
N LYS A 30 -27.18 -27.70 -18.73
CA LYS A 30 -26.67 -27.22 -20.03
C LYS A 30 -25.27 -26.62 -19.92
N ALA A 31 -24.35 -27.06 -20.77
CA ALA A 31 -23.00 -26.51 -20.85
C ALA A 31 -22.97 -25.28 -21.77
N TYR A 32 -22.14 -24.29 -21.45
CA TYR A 32 -21.78 -23.25 -22.40
C TYR A 32 -20.83 -23.79 -23.46
N ARG A 33 -20.84 -23.18 -24.64
CA ARG A 33 -19.97 -23.56 -25.76
C ARG A 33 -19.07 -22.39 -26.14
N ASN A 34 -17.79 -22.64 -26.34
CA ASN A 34 -16.86 -21.62 -26.80
C ASN A 34 -16.95 -21.46 -28.33
N LYS A 35 -16.16 -20.54 -28.92
CA LYS A 35 -16.10 -20.33 -30.38
C LYS A 35 -15.70 -21.59 -31.18
N LEU A 36 -15.13 -22.60 -30.53
CA LEU A 36 -14.75 -23.90 -31.10
C LEU A 36 -15.76 -25.02 -30.73
N ASN A 37 -16.97 -24.65 -30.31
CA ASN A 37 -18.05 -25.53 -29.89
C ASN A 37 -17.71 -26.50 -28.73
N ARG A 38 -16.65 -26.23 -27.95
CA ARG A 38 -16.25 -27.05 -26.80
C ARG A 38 -17.07 -26.66 -25.56
N ARG A 39 -17.55 -27.68 -24.85
CA ARG A 39 -18.36 -27.53 -23.62
C ARG A 39 -17.53 -27.03 -22.44
N TYR A 40 -18.04 -26.05 -21.73
CA TYR A 40 -17.49 -25.55 -20.46
C TYR A 40 -18.61 -25.14 -19.51
N TYR A 41 -18.27 -25.07 -18.22
CA TYR A 41 -19.16 -24.61 -17.17
C TYR A 41 -18.55 -23.42 -16.44
N ILE A 42 -19.37 -22.54 -15.89
CA ILE A 42 -18.91 -21.38 -15.10
C ILE A 42 -19.09 -21.63 -13.61
N HIS A 43 -18.40 -20.86 -12.78
CA HIS A 43 -18.51 -20.99 -11.32
C HIS A 43 -19.95 -20.81 -10.82
N ASP A 44 -20.73 -19.93 -11.44
CA ASP A 44 -22.12 -19.72 -11.10
C ASP A 44 -22.98 -20.98 -11.33
N GLN A 45 -22.66 -21.80 -12.35
CA GLN A 45 -23.30 -23.09 -12.55
C GLN A 45 -22.88 -24.12 -11.48
N TYR A 46 -21.64 -24.06 -11.00
CA TYR A 46 -21.24 -24.88 -9.85
C TYR A 46 -22.04 -24.51 -8.60
N LEU A 47 -22.17 -23.21 -8.34
CA LEU A 47 -22.96 -22.66 -7.24
C LEU A 47 -24.43 -23.09 -7.37
N GLU A 48 -25.02 -23.02 -8.58
CA GLU A 48 -26.36 -23.54 -8.86
C GLU A 48 -26.50 -25.04 -8.58
N TYR A 49 -25.52 -25.85 -9.00
CA TYR A 49 -25.53 -27.30 -8.80
C TYR A 49 -25.45 -27.70 -7.32
N ILE A 50 -24.70 -26.98 -6.49
CA ILE A 50 -24.62 -27.21 -5.04
C ILE A 50 -25.77 -26.54 -4.26
N GLY A 51 -26.77 -26.00 -4.95
CA GLY A 51 -27.94 -25.35 -4.35
C GLY A 51 -27.69 -23.94 -3.80
N GLN A 52 -26.58 -23.30 -4.19
CA GLN A 52 -26.17 -21.95 -3.76
C GLN A 52 -26.38 -20.93 -4.89
N LYS A 53 -27.60 -20.81 -5.43
CA LYS A 53 -27.92 -19.69 -6.33
C LYS A 53 -27.74 -18.36 -5.59
N ALA A 54 -27.18 -17.35 -6.27
CA ALA A 54 -27.34 -15.96 -5.82
C ALA A 54 -28.85 -15.67 -5.78
N SER A 55 -29.37 -15.35 -4.59
CA SER A 55 -30.79 -15.01 -4.45
C SER A 55 -31.10 -13.80 -5.34
N PRO A 56 -32.19 -13.79 -6.12
CA PRO A 56 -32.65 -12.59 -6.81
C PRO A 56 -32.96 -11.46 -5.80
N GLU A 57 -33.29 -11.83 -4.55
CA GLU A 57 -33.42 -10.92 -3.42
C GLU A 57 -32.05 -10.64 -2.80
N LYS A 58 -31.39 -9.59 -3.32
CA LYS A 58 -30.18 -9.05 -2.69
C LYS A 58 -30.54 -8.40 -1.35
N LYS A 59 -29.80 -8.73 -0.30
CA LYS A 59 -30.02 -8.31 1.08
C LYS A 59 -29.37 -6.96 1.37
N ASN A 60 -30.05 -6.15 2.18
CA ASN A 60 -29.48 -4.96 2.79
C ASN A 60 -28.96 -5.35 4.18
N ILE A 61 -27.65 -5.32 4.38
CA ILE A 61 -27.05 -5.81 5.63
C ILE A 61 -26.51 -4.64 6.43
N VAL A 62 -26.93 -4.53 7.69
CA VAL A 62 -26.29 -3.64 8.65
C VAL A 62 -25.13 -4.36 9.32
N TYR A 63 -23.96 -3.71 9.37
CA TYR A 63 -22.80 -4.23 10.10
C TYR A 63 -22.24 -3.20 11.09
N TYR A 64 -22.17 -3.58 12.37
CA TYR A 64 -21.73 -2.71 13.47
C TYR A 64 -20.74 -3.43 14.39
N ARG A 65 -19.90 -2.66 15.11
CA ARG A 65 -18.76 -3.25 15.84
C ARG A 65 -18.24 -2.35 16.94
N VAL A 66 -17.80 -2.94 18.05
CA VAL A 66 -16.93 -2.26 19.04
C VAL A 66 -15.57 -2.93 19.21
N SER A 67 -14.59 -2.22 19.78
CA SER A 67 -13.19 -2.69 19.78
C SER A 67 -12.87 -3.63 20.94
N SER A 68 -13.63 -3.57 22.03
CA SER A 68 -13.53 -4.44 23.20
C SER A 68 -14.90 -4.71 23.81
N SER A 69 -15.01 -5.77 24.61
CA SER A 69 -16.24 -6.16 25.31
C SER A 69 -16.73 -5.11 26.31
N GLY A 70 -15.80 -4.33 26.90
CA GLY A 70 -16.13 -3.20 27.78
C GLY A 70 -16.85 -2.03 27.09
N GLN A 71 -17.01 -2.07 25.77
CA GLN A 71 -17.75 -1.06 24.99
C GLN A 71 -19.12 -1.56 24.53
N LYS A 72 -19.71 -2.59 25.16
CA LYS A 72 -21.03 -3.12 24.77
C LYS A 72 -22.12 -2.05 24.68
N GLY A 73 -22.12 -1.05 25.59
CA GLY A 73 -23.07 0.06 25.53
C GLY A 73 -22.97 0.91 24.25
N ASP A 74 -21.74 1.11 23.74
CA ASP A 74 -21.52 1.83 22.48
C ASP A 74 -22.04 1.04 21.26
N LEU A 75 -22.10 -0.30 21.37
CA LEU A 75 -22.60 -1.17 20.31
C LEU A 75 -24.12 -0.98 20.13
N GLU A 76 -24.84 -0.85 21.24
CA GLU A 76 -26.29 -0.60 21.24
C GLU A 76 -26.63 0.80 20.74
N ASN A 77 -25.90 1.81 21.18
CA ASN A 77 -26.05 3.18 20.68
C ASN A 77 -25.79 3.26 19.16
N GLN A 78 -24.80 2.50 18.68
CA GLN A 78 -24.51 2.40 17.26
C GLN A 78 -25.64 1.74 16.46
N LYS A 79 -26.27 0.70 17.01
CA LYS A 79 -27.43 0.04 16.40
C LYS A 79 -28.59 1.02 16.26
N LYS A 80 -28.97 1.71 17.36
CA LYS A 80 -30.05 2.71 17.37
C LYS A 80 -29.83 3.83 16.34
N ALA A 81 -28.60 4.34 16.23
CA ALA A 81 -28.29 5.38 15.26
C ALA A 81 -28.44 4.91 13.80
N ILE A 82 -28.04 3.66 13.51
CA ILE A 82 -28.22 3.09 12.16
C ILE A 82 -29.69 2.79 11.90
N GLU A 83 -30.43 2.33 12.89
CA GLU A 83 -31.87 2.06 12.79
C GLU A 83 -32.65 3.32 12.43
N GLN A 84 -32.42 4.43 13.16
CA GLN A 84 -33.00 5.73 12.83
C GLN A 84 -32.65 6.19 11.41
N PHE A 85 -31.40 5.99 10.99
CA PHE A 85 -30.96 6.31 9.64
C PHE A 85 -31.68 5.46 8.58
N CYS A 86 -31.78 4.15 8.77
CA CYS A 86 -32.46 3.24 7.85
C CYS A 86 -33.95 3.57 7.72
N ILE A 87 -34.63 3.85 8.84
CA ILE A 87 -36.03 4.29 8.85
C ILE A 87 -36.19 5.59 8.07
N ALA A 88 -35.36 6.60 8.36
CA ALA A 88 -35.41 7.89 7.68
C ALA A 88 -35.11 7.84 6.17
N GLN A 89 -34.37 6.82 5.71
CA GLN A 89 -34.04 6.62 4.30
C GLN A 89 -34.94 5.59 3.59
N GLY A 90 -35.92 5.01 4.29
CA GLY A 90 -36.78 3.97 3.71
C GLY A 90 -36.05 2.67 3.36
N ILE A 91 -34.91 2.39 4.00
CA ILE A 91 -34.08 1.21 3.72
C ILE A 91 -34.56 0.03 4.57
N ALA A 92 -35.20 -0.95 3.92
CA ALA A 92 -35.56 -2.22 4.56
C ALA A 92 -34.30 -3.05 4.81
N VAL A 93 -33.92 -3.24 6.08
CA VAL A 93 -32.72 -4.02 6.47
C VAL A 93 -33.08 -5.50 6.59
N SER A 94 -32.36 -6.34 5.86
CA SER A 94 -32.57 -7.80 5.86
C SER A 94 -31.85 -8.48 7.02
N GLU A 95 -30.66 -7.99 7.41
CA GLU A 95 -29.85 -8.66 8.42
C GLU A 95 -28.98 -7.67 9.22
N TRP A 96 -28.83 -7.93 10.52
CA TRP A 96 -28.06 -7.12 11.46
C TRP A 96 -26.89 -7.93 12.03
N LEU A 97 -25.69 -7.66 11.53
CA LEU A 97 -24.46 -8.33 11.93
C LEU A 97 -23.65 -7.46 12.90
N SER A 98 -23.15 -8.05 13.99
CA SER A 98 -22.31 -7.33 14.95
C SER A 98 -21.07 -8.09 15.36
N ASP A 99 -19.97 -7.39 15.63
CA ASP A 99 -18.75 -8.01 16.15
C ASP A 99 -18.16 -7.23 17.34
N ILE A 100 -17.51 -7.96 18.24
CA ILE A 100 -16.66 -7.39 19.29
C ILE A 100 -15.21 -7.77 18.99
N GLY A 101 -14.39 -6.76 18.71
CA GLY A 101 -12.96 -6.96 18.44
C GLY A 101 -12.40 -5.88 17.54
N SER A 102 -11.06 -5.78 17.48
CA SER A 102 -10.37 -4.76 16.67
C SER A 102 -10.79 -4.81 15.19
N GLY A 103 -10.99 -3.65 14.55
CA GLY A 103 -11.18 -3.56 13.10
C GLY A 103 -9.96 -3.98 12.26
N LEU A 104 -8.87 -4.43 12.91
CA LEU A 104 -7.72 -5.10 12.30
C LEU A 104 -7.84 -6.62 12.32
N ASN A 105 -8.84 -7.16 13.04
CA ASN A 105 -9.07 -8.58 13.14
C ASN A 105 -9.94 -9.03 11.96
N TYR A 106 -9.33 -9.49 10.87
CA TYR A 106 -10.07 -9.95 9.70
C TYR A 106 -10.68 -11.36 9.88
N THR A 107 -10.53 -11.99 11.04
CA THR A 107 -11.09 -13.32 11.35
C THR A 107 -12.28 -13.26 12.31
N ARG A 108 -12.96 -12.10 12.40
CA ARG A 108 -14.18 -11.99 13.20
C ARG A 108 -15.30 -12.78 12.53
N LYS A 109 -16.14 -13.44 13.33
CA LYS A 109 -17.15 -14.38 12.84
C LYS A 109 -18.14 -13.71 11.88
N ASN A 110 -18.76 -12.61 12.31
CA ASN A 110 -19.81 -11.97 11.52
C ASN A 110 -19.23 -11.14 10.36
N PHE A 111 -18.01 -10.64 10.50
CA PHE A 111 -17.24 -10.10 9.39
C PHE A 111 -16.97 -11.13 8.29
N LEU A 112 -16.53 -12.35 8.65
CA LEU A 112 -16.30 -13.42 7.67
C LEU A 112 -17.60 -13.83 6.99
N SER A 113 -18.68 -13.99 7.77
CA SER A 113 -20.02 -14.26 7.23
C SER A 113 -20.45 -13.18 6.24
N LEU A 114 -20.26 -11.89 6.58
CA LEU A 114 -20.55 -10.78 5.69
C LEU A 114 -19.73 -10.86 4.39
N MET A 115 -18.42 -11.16 4.48
CA MET A 115 -17.58 -11.28 3.28
C MET A 115 -18.02 -12.47 2.42
N GLU A 116 -18.39 -13.60 3.00
CA GLU A 116 -18.93 -14.75 2.27
C GLU A 116 -20.24 -14.41 1.55
N MET A 117 -21.16 -13.71 2.21
CA MET A 117 -22.42 -13.25 1.58
C MET A 117 -22.14 -12.31 0.41
N VAL A 118 -21.16 -11.42 0.55
CA VAL A 118 -20.72 -10.52 -0.54
C VAL A 118 -20.11 -11.32 -1.68
N GLU A 119 -19.25 -12.30 -1.40
CA GLU A 119 -18.64 -13.18 -2.41
C GLU A 119 -19.69 -14.03 -3.15
N ARG A 120 -20.76 -14.43 -2.47
CA ARG A 120 -21.92 -15.13 -3.04
C ARG A 120 -22.87 -14.21 -3.80
N GLY A 121 -22.63 -12.89 -3.81
CA GLY A 121 -23.46 -11.92 -4.51
C GLY A 121 -24.82 -11.67 -3.85
N GLU A 122 -25.01 -12.08 -2.59
CA GLU A 122 -26.27 -12.00 -1.85
C GLU A 122 -26.54 -10.60 -1.28
N VAL A 123 -25.58 -9.67 -1.37
CA VAL A 123 -25.63 -8.37 -0.68
C VAL A 123 -25.80 -7.23 -1.68
N ALA A 124 -26.88 -6.46 -1.54
CA ALA A 124 -27.11 -5.23 -2.31
C ALA A 124 -26.28 -4.08 -1.76
N GLN A 125 -26.39 -3.85 -0.45
CA GLN A 125 -25.73 -2.76 0.25
C GLN A 125 -25.36 -3.16 1.67
N ILE A 126 -24.24 -2.59 2.14
CA ILE A 126 -23.76 -2.75 3.50
C ILE A 126 -23.88 -1.41 4.20
N ILE A 127 -24.73 -1.35 5.23
CA ILE A 127 -25.00 -0.14 6.00
C ILE A 127 -24.16 -0.16 7.26
N ILE A 128 -23.34 0.87 7.45
CA ILE A 128 -22.41 0.98 8.57
C ILE A 128 -22.41 2.40 9.11
N ALA A 129 -22.27 2.55 10.43
CA ALA A 129 -22.14 3.88 11.04
C ALA A 129 -20.81 4.58 10.66
N HIS A 130 -19.75 3.82 10.38
CA HIS A 130 -18.47 4.37 9.94
C HIS A 130 -17.63 3.32 9.21
N LYS A 131 -16.93 3.72 8.14
CA LYS A 131 -16.00 2.91 7.33
C LYS A 131 -15.08 2.01 8.16
N GLY A 132 -14.50 2.56 9.24
CA GLY A 132 -13.64 1.84 10.21
C GLY A 132 -14.31 0.75 11.06
N ARG A 133 -15.63 0.53 10.94
CA ARG A 133 -16.35 -0.55 11.63
C ARG A 133 -16.15 -1.88 10.91
N VAL A 134 -16.26 -1.87 9.57
CA VAL A 134 -15.98 -3.03 8.70
C VAL A 134 -14.50 -3.40 8.78
N VAL A 135 -13.63 -2.50 8.34
CA VAL A 135 -12.17 -2.69 8.33
C VAL A 135 -11.45 -1.40 8.70
N ARG A 136 -10.37 -1.48 9.48
CA ARG A 136 -9.61 -0.30 9.94
C ARG A 136 -8.66 0.24 8.86
N PHE A 137 -8.30 -0.58 7.88
CA PHE A 137 -7.50 -0.23 6.71
C PHE A 137 -8.21 -0.71 5.45
N GLY A 138 -7.98 -0.02 4.32
CA GLY A 138 -8.70 -0.24 3.05
C GLY A 138 -9.26 1.06 2.45
N TYR A 139 -9.40 2.09 3.28
CA TYR A 139 -9.74 3.46 2.86
C TYR A 139 -8.45 4.28 2.77
N MET A 140 -8.08 4.70 1.58
CA MET A 140 -6.88 5.51 1.39
C MET A 140 -7.21 6.95 1.79
N LYS A 141 -6.32 7.53 2.57
CA LYS A 141 -6.40 8.93 2.98
C LYS A 141 -5.50 9.75 2.07
N LYS A 142 -5.97 10.92 1.67
CA LYS A 142 -5.15 11.92 0.99
C LYS A 142 -4.70 12.96 2.02
N THR A 143 -3.43 13.34 1.96
CA THR A 143 -3.00 14.54 2.67
C THR A 143 -3.29 15.76 1.82
N ILE A 144 -4.25 16.58 2.24
CA ILE A 144 -4.47 17.92 1.69
C ILE A 144 -3.47 18.86 2.33
N LYS A 145 -2.86 19.71 1.49
CA LYS A 145 -1.88 20.72 1.92
C LYS A 145 -2.44 22.09 1.64
N ASN A 146 -2.73 22.83 2.70
CA ASN A 146 -3.14 24.22 2.64
C ASN A 146 -1.93 25.10 2.92
N TYR A 147 -1.60 26.00 2.01
CA TYR A 147 -0.54 26.99 2.20
C TYR A 147 -1.10 28.18 2.98
N CYS A 148 -0.28 28.72 3.88
CA CYS A 148 -0.64 29.91 4.65
C CYS A 148 0.13 31.15 4.19
N PHE A 149 -0.54 32.29 4.30
CA PHE A 149 -0.01 33.63 4.07
C PHE A 149 -0.07 34.47 5.34
N ASN A 150 0.43 35.71 5.26
CA ASN A 150 0.49 36.67 6.37
C ASN A 150 1.30 36.17 7.59
N ALA A 151 2.36 35.42 7.31
CA ALA A 151 3.30 34.91 8.29
C ALA A 151 4.43 35.94 8.53
N THR A 152 4.13 36.98 9.32
CA THR A 152 5.13 37.95 9.80
C THR A 152 6.28 37.24 10.52
N GLN A 153 7.46 37.85 10.60
CA GLN A 153 8.63 37.24 11.24
C GLN A 153 8.36 36.85 12.71
N SER A 154 7.62 37.67 13.47
CA SER A 154 7.24 37.35 14.86
C SER A 154 6.41 36.07 14.96
N LYS A 155 5.34 35.95 14.17
CA LYS A 155 4.51 34.74 14.06
C LYS A 155 5.33 33.50 13.64
N LEU A 156 6.25 33.66 12.69
CA LEU A 156 7.14 32.57 12.27
C LEU A 156 8.02 32.10 13.42
N ASN A 157 8.66 33.03 14.13
CA ASN A 157 9.52 32.72 15.28
C ASN A 157 8.74 31.95 16.35
N GLU A 158 7.52 32.38 16.69
CA GLU A 158 6.67 31.69 17.65
C GLU A 158 6.34 30.25 17.21
N LEU A 159 5.97 30.04 15.94
CA LEU A 159 5.67 28.70 15.41
C LEU A 159 6.92 27.80 15.37
N TYR A 160 8.09 28.34 15.03
CA TYR A 160 9.35 27.60 15.09
C TYR A 160 9.71 27.22 16.52
N GLU A 161 9.45 28.10 17.48
CA GLU A 161 9.68 27.82 18.91
C GLU A 161 8.74 26.73 19.42
N ILE A 162 7.45 26.75 19.04
CA ILE A 162 6.52 25.65 19.29
C ILE A 162 7.05 24.35 18.68
N ALA A 163 7.50 24.37 17.42
CA ALA A 163 8.03 23.18 16.74
C ALA A 163 9.29 22.63 17.42
N LEU A 164 10.17 23.50 17.93
CA LEU A 164 11.35 23.14 18.70
C LEU A 164 10.96 22.46 20.02
N ARG A 165 10.15 23.11 20.85
CA ARG A 165 9.69 22.56 22.15
C ARG A 165 8.93 21.25 21.97
N TYR A 166 8.05 21.18 20.98
CA TYR A 166 7.32 19.96 20.61
C TYR A 166 8.29 18.84 20.22
N THR A 167 9.35 19.14 19.46
CA THR A 167 10.37 18.16 19.09
C THR A 167 11.18 17.68 20.30
N SER A 168 11.49 18.56 21.25
CA SER A 168 12.16 18.19 22.51
C SER A 168 11.32 17.19 23.32
N VAL A 169 10.00 17.41 23.44
CA VAL A 169 9.09 16.44 24.06
C VAL A 169 9.16 15.09 23.36
N LYS A 170 9.13 15.09 22.01
CA LYS A 170 9.19 13.86 21.24
C LYS A 170 10.48 13.07 21.48
N ASN A 171 11.61 13.77 21.48
CA ASN A 171 12.93 13.17 21.65
C ASN A 171 13.10 12.60 23.06
N GLU A 172 12.59 13.26 24.10
CA GLU A 172 12.57 12.75 25.47
C GLU A 172 11.85 11.38 25.54
N ILE A 173 10.66 11.30 24.94
CA ILE A 173 9.84 10.08 24.96
C ILE A 173 10.51 8.97 24.16
N PHE A 174 11.07 9.27 22.99
CA PHE A 174 11.83 8.29 22.24
C PHE A 174 13.08 7.80 22.99
N GLN A 175 13.76 8.67 23.73
CA GLN A 175 14.95 8.30 24.50
C GLN A 175 14.60 7.34 25.65
N ARG A 176 13.52 7.64 26.37
CA ARG A 176 13.02 6.85 27.53
C ARG A 176 12.32 5.55 27.11
N TYR A 177 11.42 5.64 26.14
CA TYR A 177 10.45 4.58 25.81
C TYR A 177 10.59 3.99 24.39
N GLY A 178 11.48 4.54 23.56
CA GLY A 178 11.72 4.04 22.20
C GLY A 178 12.58 2.77 22.15
N SER A 179 13.08 2.29 23.28
CA SER A 179 13.96 1.12 23.39
C SER A 179 13.27 -0.07 24.04
N ILE A 180 13.98 -1.18 24.25
CA ILE A 180 13.48 -2.37 24.97
C ILE A 180 12.92 -2.01 26.36
N SER A 181 13.51 -1.02 27.04
CA SER A 181 13.00 -0.49 28.32
C SER A 181 11.55 0.00 28.24
N GLY A 182 11.14 0.51 27.07
CA GLY A 182 9.80 1.04 26.81
C GLY A 182 8.73 0.00 26.53
N LEU A 183 9.10 -1.29 26.41
CA LEU A 183 8.18 -2.35 25.99
C LEU A 183 7.03 -2.53 26.99
N ASN A 184 7.30 -2.40 28.29
CA ASN A 184 6.28 -2.47 29.35
C ASN A 184 5.25 -1.32 29.27
N TYR A 185 5.65 -0.19 28.69
CA TYR A 185 4.83 1.03 28.65
C TYR A 185 3.99 1.15 27.38
N LEU A 186 4.16 0.26 26.39
CA LEU A 186 3.39 0.30 25.15
C LEU A 186 1.88 0.21 25.39
N SER A 187 1.47 -0.54 26.41
CA SER A 187 0.06 -0.72 26.77
C SER A 187 -0.50 0.49 27.54
N TYR A 188 0.34 1.35 28.10
CA TYR A 188 -0.06 2.38 29.06
C TYR A 188 0.44 3.82 28.77
N PRO A 189 0.31 4.35 27.55
CA PRO A 189 0.76 5.72 27.24
C PRO A 189 0.06 6.80 28.09
N ARG A 190 -1.17 6.56 28.53
CA ARG A 190 -1.92 7.48 29.41
C ARG A 190 -1.31 7.60 30.81
N GLN A 191 -0.69 6.54 31.34
CA GLN A 191 -0.08 6.57 32.67
C GLN A 191 1.09 7.56 32.69
N ILE A 192 1.95 7.54 31.67
CA ILE A 192 3.06 8.49 31.52
C ILE A 192 2.56 9.93 31.46
N ARG A 193 1.47 10.16 30.70
CA ARG A 193 0.83 11.48 30.64
C ARG A 193 0.34 11.93 32.02
N ASN A 194 -0.32 11.05 32.76
CA ASN A 194 -0.86 11.36 34.09
C ASN A 194 0.26 11.60 35.10
N GLU A 195 1.34 10.81 35.05
CA GLU A 195 2.54 11.00 35.86
C GLU A 195 3.18 12.36 35.61
N TRP A 196 3.32 12.77 34.35
CA TRP A 196 3.88 14.07 33.99
C TRP A 196 3.01 15.26 34.43
N VAL A 197 1.69 15.06 34.50
CA VAL A 197 0.78 16.05 35.12
C VAL A 197 1.01 16.08 36.63
N LYS A 198 1.01 14.93 37.31
CA LYS A 198 1.16 14.84 38.77
C LYS A 198 2.48 15.45 39.26
N THR A 199 3.56 15.20 38.52
CA THR A 199 4.92 15.64 38.86
C THR A 199 5.28 17.01 38.31
N ASN A 200 4.39 17.66 37.55
CA ASN A 200 4.68 18.88 36.78
C ASN A 200 5.90 18.76 35.84
N TYR A 201 6.32 17.55 35.51
CA TYR A 201 7.52 17.29 34.71
C TYR A 201 7.48 17.97 33.33
N ALA A 202 6.29 18.10 32.75
CA ALA A 202 6.12 18.69 31.44
C ALA A 202 6.42 20.20 31.38
N ASN A 203 6.45 20.89 32.53
CA ASN A 203 6.68 22.34 32.59
C ASN A 203 8.07 22.73 32.06
N LYS A 204 9.06 21.82 32.19
CA LYS A 204 10.43 22.03 31.69
C LYS A 204 10.51 22.32 30.19
N PHE A 205 9.50 21.90 29.42
CA PHE A 205 9.47 22.10 27.96
C PHE A 205 8.95 23.49 27.57
N GLY A 206 8.43 24.29 28.52
CA GLY A 206 7.85 25.60 28.25
C GLY A 206 6.67 25.54 27.25
N LEU A 207 5.97 24.40 27.17
CA LEU A 207 4.98 24.13 26.14
C LEU A 207 3.61 23.92 26.79
N GLN A 208 2.57 24.55 26.23
CA GLN A 208 1.22 24.42 26.80
C GLN A 208 0.74 22.96 26.83
N ALA A 209 -0.16 22.67 27.78
CA ALA A 209 -0.55 21.31 28.12
C ALA A 209 -1.02 20.46 26.93
N ARG A 210 -1.84 21.03 26.04
CA ARG A 210 -2.36 20.31 24.86
C ARG A 210 -1.26 19.91 23.88
N TYR A 211 -0.28 20.77 23.66
CA TYR A 211 0.82 20.51 22.73
C TYR A 211 1.68 19.31 23.16
N TRP A 212 2.15 19.29 24.42
CA TRP A 212 2.99 18.18 24.85
C TRP A 212 2.20 16.88 24.97
N LYS A 213 0.92 16.93 25.33
CA LYS A 213 0.03 15.75 25.32
C LYS A 213 -0.13 15.19 23.90
N GLN A 214 -0.31 16.05 22.91
CA GLN A 214 -0.38 15.65 21.50
C GLN A 214 0.96 15.06 21.01
N ALA A 215 2.09 15.62 21.44
CA ALA A 215 3.42 15.08 21.14
C ALA A 215 3.60 13.66 21.71
N VAL A 216 3.13 13.43 22.94
CA VAL A 216 3.13 12.10 23.58
C VAL A 216 2.35 11.10 22.73
N ASP A 217 1.11 11.43 22.38
CA ASP A 217 0.24 10.54 21.60
C ASP A 217 0.80 10.23 20.20
N GLU A 218 1.38 11.23 19.52
CA GLU A 218 2.06 11.05 18.23
C GLU A 218 3.25 10.08 18.35
N VAL A 219 4.08 10.26 19.37
CA VAL A 219 5.30 9.45 19.55
C VAL A 219 4.95 8.02 19.93
N PHE A 220 4.00 7.80 20.84
CA PHE A 220 3.58 6.45 21.19
C PHE A 220 2.96 5.70 20.01
N SER A 221 2.21 6.41 19.15
CA SER A 221 1.69 5.83 17.91
C SER A 221 2.83 5.37 16.97
N ASN A 222 3.90 6.17 16.86
CA ASN A 222 5.09 5.83 16.07
C ASN A 222 5.87 4.65 16.69
N ILE A 223 6.08 4.67 18.01
CA ILE A 223 6.76 3.59 18.73
C ILE A 223 5.98 2.27 18.52
N LYS A 224 4.67 2.25 18.75
CA LYS A 224 3.81 1.07 18.53
C LYS A 224 3.91 0.54 17.09
N SER A 225 3.94 1.45 16.11
CA SER A 225 4.08 1.09 14.70
C SER A 225 5.45 0.45 14.40
N ASN A 226 6.53 1.01 14.95
CA ASN A 226 7.88 0.46 14.81
C ASN A 226 8.00 -0.95 15.42
N TRP A 227 7.47 -1.14 16.64
CA TRP A 227 7.43 -2.45 17.29
C TRP A 227 6.63 -3.47 16.47
N SER A 228 5.44 -3.08 16.00
CA SER A 228 4.58 -3.95 15.17
C SER A 228 5.29 -4.40 13.88
N ASN A 229 6.02 -3.49 13.23
CA ASN A 229 6.82 -3.81 12.04
C ASN A 229 8.01 -4.72 12.38
N GLY A 230 8.67 -4.50 13.52
CA GLY A 230 9.72 -5.39 14.04
C GLY A 230 9.19 -6.80 14.31
N PHE A 231 8.07 -6.91 15.01
CA PHE A 231 7.42 -8.18 15.30
C PHE A 231 7.02 -8.92 14.03
N ARG A 232 6.46 -8.23 13.03
CA ARG A 232 6.11 -8.84 11.74
C ARG A 232 7.32 -9.47 11.06
N LYS A 233 8.46 -8.77 11.03
CA LYS A 233 9.71 -9.29 10.44
C LYS A 233 10.21 -10.51 11.21
N ILE A 234 10.17 -10.47 12.54
CA ILE A 234 10.58 -11.59 13.39
C ILE A 234 9.67 -12.80 13.15
N LYS A 235 8.35 -12.61 13.15
CA LYS A 235 7.38 -13.69 12.88
C LYS A 235 7.64 -14.36 11.54
N ASN A 236 7.86 -13.58 10.50
CA ASN A 236 8.19 -14.11 9.16
C ASN A 236 9.49 -14.94 9.15
N ASN A 237 10.51 -14.54 9.90
CA ASN A 237 11.76 -15.29 9.97
C ASN A 237 11.61 -16.58 10.78
N ILE A 238 10.87 -16.54 11.89
CA ILE A 238 10.60 -17.72 12.73
C ILE A 238 9.77 -18.73 11.95
N TYR A 239 8.74 -18.27 11.25
CA TYR A 239 7.89 -19.12 10.41
C TYR A 239 8.68 -19.88 9.34
N LYS A 240 9.63 -19.20 8.67
CA LYS A 240 10.48 -19.79 7.64
C LYS A 240 11.60 -20.69 8.18
N ASN A 241 11.90 -20.62 9.48
CA ASN A 241 13.03 -21.33 10.05
C ASN A 241 12.63 -22.76 10.43
N LYS A 242 13.27 -23.74 9.78
CA LYS A 242 13.06 -25.17 10.03
C LYS A 242 13.63 -25.65 11.36
N ASN A 243 14.52 -24.88 11.99
CA ASN A 243 15.19 -25.26 13.24
C ASN A 243 14.31 -25.07 14.50
N TYR A 244 13.08 -24.57 14.33
CA TYR A 244 12.10 -24.41 15.41
C TYR A 244 10.92 -25.36 15.19
N THR A 245 10.49 -26.04 16.26
CA THR A 245 9.27 -26.85 16.24
C THR A 245 8.03 -25.96 16.18
N GLU A 246 6.87 -26.50 15.79
CA GLU A 246 5.62 -25.72 15.75
C GLU A 246 5.24 -25.18 17.14
N VAL A 247 5.53 -25.93 18.20
CA VAL A 247 5.34 -25.51 19.58
C VAL A 247 6.25 -24.31 19.93
N GLU A 248 7.53 -24.37 19.55
CA GLU A 248 8.47 -23.28 19.75
C GLU A 248 8.07 -22.01 18.96
N LYS A 249 7.59 -22.18 17.73
CA LYS A 249 7.06 -21.08 16.92
C LYS A 249 5.84 -20.46 17.59
N HIS A 250 4.92 -21.28 18.11
CA HIS A 250 3.73 -20.82 18.82
C HIS A 250 4.12 -20.03 20.08
N TYR A 251 5.04 -20.55 20.90
CA TYR A 251 5.56 -19.86 22.08
C TYR A 251 6.18 -18.50 21.73
N ALA A 252 7.03 -18.45 20.69
CA ALA A 252 7.61 -17.19 20.25
C ALA A 252 6.56 -16.17 19.76
N PHE A 253 5.53 -16.63 19.04
CA PHE A 253 4.44 -15.77 18.58
C PHE A 253 3.58 -15.25 19.73
N TYR A 254 3.38 -16.08 20.76
CA TYR A 254 2.69 -15.71 21.99
C TYR A 254 3.45 -14.60 22.73
N LEU A 255 4.75 -14.77 22.96
CA LEU A 255 5.59 -13.73 23.56
C LEU A 255 5.49 -12.42 22.78
N LEU A 256 5.60 -12.45 21.45
CA LEU A 256 5.48 -11.25 20.61
C LEU A 256 4.11 -10.54 20.70
N LYS A 257 3.07 -11.20 21.23
CA LYS A 257 1.75 -10.59 21.48
C LYS A 257 1.64 -10.01 22.89
N ALA A 258 2.33 -10.60 23.87
CA ALA A 258 2.30 -10.21 25.27
C ALA A 258 3.52 -9.34 25.64
N SER A 259 3.39 -8.02 25.55
CA SER A 259 4.50 -7.06 25.76
C SER A 259 5.24 -7.24 27.10
N ILE A 260 4.50 -7.47 28.19
CA ILE A 260 5.07 -7.65 29.53
C ILE A 260 5.86 -8.96 29.61
N LEU A 261 5.28 -10.07 29.14
CA LEU A 261 5.97 -11.37 29.14
C LEU A 261 7.19 -11.36 28.21
N LEU A 262 7.08 -10.71 27.06
CA LEU A 262 8.21 -10.51 26.16
C LEU A 262 9.33 -9.72 26.83
N TYR A 263 9.01 -8.68 27.59
CA TYR A 263 10.00 -7.92 28.34
C TYR A 263 10.74 -8.82 29.32
N LYS A 264 10.01 -9.55 30.17
CA LYS A 264 10.60 -10.48 31.14
C LYS A 264 11.48 -11.53 30.45
N ALA A 265 11.02 -12.11 29.33
CA ALA A 265 11.77 -13.09 28.55
C ALA A 265 13.09 -12.54 27.98
N ILE A 266 13.11 -11.32 27.42
CA ILE A 266 14.33 -10.76 26.81
C ILE A 266 15.29 -10.12 27.82
N THR A 267 14.78 -9.77 29.01
CA THR A 267 15.61 -9.35 30.16
C THR A 267 16.06 -10.53 31.02
N PHE A 268 15.61 -11.75 30.70
CA PHE A 268 15.90 -12.97 31.48
C PHE A 268 15.41 -12.88 32.93
N GLN A 269 14.29 -12.20 33.16
CA GLN A 269 13.56 -12.23 34.43
C GLN A 269 12.68 -13.48 34.51
N SER A 270 12.50 -14.02 35.71
CA SER A 270 11.57 -15.12 35.95
C SER A 270 10.11 -14.71 35.75
N PHE A 271 9.31 -15.63 35.22
CA PHE A 271 7.86 -15.48 35.10
C PHE A 271 7.20 -16.86 34.95
N ASP A 272 5.96 -16.95 35.42
CA ASP A 272 5.16 -18.16 35.28
C ASP A 272 4.81 -18.41 33.82
N LEU A 273 5.03 -19.65 33.39
CA LEU A 273 4.66 -20.06 32.05
C LEU A 273 3.13 -20.09 31.96
N PRO A 274 2.54 -19.51 30.89
CA PRO A 274 1.12 -19.69 30.63
C PRO A 274 0.79 -21.19 30.55
N GLU A 275 -0.36 -21.59 31.08
CA GLU A 275 -0.79 -23.00 31.18
C GLU A 275 -0.65 -23.77 29.86
N ILE A 276 -0.95 -23.11 28.74
CA ILE A 276 -0.86 -23.64 27.37
C ILE A 276 0.54 -24.21 27.02
N PHE A 277 1.58 -23.83 27.76
CA PHE A 277 2.97 -24.23 27.52
C PHE A 277 3.61 -25.02 28.67
N LYS A 278 2.94 -25.20 29.82
CA LYS A 278 3.56 -25.79 31.02
C LYS A 278 4.12 -27.20 30.76
N ASP A 279 3.37 -28.02 30.02
CA ASP A 279 3.71 -29.43 29.75
C ASP A 279 4.44 -29.64 28.42
N LYS A 280 4.99 -28.56 27.82
CA LYS A 280 5.57 -28.61 26.49
C LYS A 280 7.09 -28.47 26.54
N ASP A 281 7.79 -29.35 25.84
CA ASP A 281 9.24 -29.23 25.65
C ASP A 281 9.56 -28.05 24.72
N ILE A 282 10.18 -27.01 25.30
CA ILE A 282 10.48 -25.74 24.64
C ILE A 282 11.89 -25.30 25.04
N ARG A 283 12.76 -25.09 24.05
CA ARG A 283 14.09 -24.49 24.28
C ARG A 283 13.98 -22.97 24.51
N ARG A 284 13.50 -22.60 25.70
CA ARG A 284 13.18 -21.21 26.10
C ARG A 284 14.36 -20.26 25.88
N ASP A 285 15.54 -20.63 26.36
CA ASP A 285 16.74 -19.80 26.25
C ASP A 285 17.12 -19.48 24.80
N LYS A 286 17.00 -20.46 23.91
CA LYS A 286 17.28 -20.29 22.48
C LYS A 286 16.33 -19.25 21.88
N ILE A 287 15.04 -19.36 22.20
CA ILE A 287 14.00 -18.43 21.72
C ILE A 287 14.22 -17.04 22.30
N HIS A 288 14.46 -16.91 23.61
CA HIS A 288 14.68 -15.63 24.29
C HIS A 288 15.91 -14.91 23.74
N LYS A 289 17.05 -15.62 23.59
CA LYS A 289 18.29 -15.10 22.97
C LYS A 289 18.04 -14.65 21.53
N TYR A 290 17.31 -15.45 20.74
CA TYR A 290 16.96 -15.11 19.37
C TYR A 290 16.08 -13.85 19.30
N LEU A 291 14.99 -13.80 20.08
CA LEU A 291 14.08 -12.65 20.12
C LEU A 291 14.83 -11.38 20.54
N LYS A 292 15.64 -11.44 21.60
CA LYS A 292 16.49 -10.32 22.05
C LYS A 292 17.41 -9.82 20.95
N SER A 293 18.13 -10.73 20.28
CA SER A 293 19.03 -10.39 19.18
C SER A 293 18.29 -9.73 18.00
N ARG A 294 17.16 -10.30 17.57
CA ARG A 294 16.39 -9.76 16.44
C ARG A 294 15.71 -8.44 16.78
N LEU A 295 15.18 -8.29 17.99
CA LEU A 295 14.60 -7.02 18.46
C LEU A 295 15.67 -5.94 18.52
N ARG A 296 16.85 -6.23 19.10
CA ARG A 296 17.99 -5.30 19.06
C ARG A 296 18.38 -4.94 17.64
N LYS A 297 18.41 -5.89 16.70
CA LYS A 297 18.73 -5.62 15.29
C LYS A 297 17.70 -4.71 14.62
N TYR A 298 16.40 -4.95 14.83
CA TYR A 298 15.33 -4.23 14.14
C TYR A 298 14.94 -2.91 14.82
N LEU A 299 15.26 -2.74 16.10
CA LEU A 299 14.89 -1.58 16.91
C LEU A 299 16.12 -0.85 17.49
N ARG A 300 17.33 -1.14 16.99
CA ARG A 300 18.61 -0.59 17.50
C ARG A 300 18.65 0.92 17.50
N THR A 301 18.16 1.50 16.41
CA THR A 301 18.17 2.95 16.21
C THR A 301 17.00 3.54 16.97
N LYS A 302 17.30 4.17 18.12
CA LYS A 302 16.35 5.06 18.79
C LYS A 302 15.89 6.08 17.74
N SER A 303 14.58 6.16 17.54
CA SER A 303 14.01 7.16 16.64
C SER A 303 14.30 8.53 17.25
N TYR A 304 14.94 9.41 16.49
CA TYR A 304 15.26 10.76 16.95
C TYR A 304 14.90 11.76 15.88
N GLN A 305 14.20 12.82 16.28
CA GLN A 305 13.76 13.86 15.37
C GLN A 305 14.83 14.96 15.32
N ASN A 306 15.55 15.01 14.20
CA ASN A 306 16.60 16.00 13.94
C ASN A 306 16.08 17.34 13.38
N LYS A 307 14.79 17.42 13.02
CA LYS A 307 14.22 18.58 12.32
C LYS A 307 13.03 19.16 13.09
N ASN A 308 13.20 20.40 13.53
CA ASN A 308 12.21 21.21 14.26
C ASN A 308 11.33 21.97 13.28
N ARG A 309 10.58 21.23 12.45
CA ARG A 309 9.85 21.81 11.32
C ARG A 309 8.37 21.46 11.29
N SER A 310 7.87 20.73 12.27
CA SER A 310 6.47 20.35 12.27
C SER A 310 5.98 19.92 13.64
N PHE A 311 4.73 20.22 13.92
CA PHE A 311 4.01 19.76 15.11
C PHE A 311 2.56 19.44 14.73
N GLN A 312 1.88 18.66 15.57
CA GLN A 312 0.48 18.31 15.37
C GLN A 312 -0.39 19.13 16.34
N ILE A 313 -1.54 19.55 15.86
CA ILE A 313 -2.58 20.23 16.63
C ILE A 313 -3.89 19.47 16.47
N ASP A 314 -4.70 19.47 17.52
CA ASP A 314 -6.04 18.89 17.50
C ASP A 314 -7.12 19.96 17.31
N ARG A 315 -8.39 19.54 17.20
CA ARG A 315 -9.52 20.43 16.92
C ARG A 315 -9.65 21.63 17.86
N ASN A 316 -9.24 21.49 19.12
CA ASN A 316 -9.44 22.52 20.13
C ASN A 316 -8.25 23.51 20.20
N MET A 317 -7.17 23.22 19.48
CA MET A 317 -5.98 24.06 19.38
C MET A 317 -6.05 25.03 18.21
N TYR A 318 -7.11 24.99 17.40
CA TYR A 318 -7.31 25.94 16.32
C TYR A 318 -8.77 26.33 16.13
N ASP A 319 -8.97 27.52 15.59
CA ASP A 319 -10.26 28.00 15.08
C ASP A 319 -10.08 28.39 13.61
N ILE A 320 -11.17 28.32 12.86
CA ILE A 320 -11.21 28.74 11.46
C ILE A 320 -12.35 29.74 11.36
N HIS A 321 -12.09 30.89 10.74
CA HIS A 321 -13.10 31.90 10.44
C HIS A 321 -12.90 32.42 9.03
N LYS A 322 -13.98 32.84 8.39
CA LYS A 322 -13.94 33.57 7.12
C LYS A 322 -14.11 35.05 7.42
N ASP A 323 -13.32 35.89 6.75
CA ASP A 323 -13.53 37.33 6.81
C ASP A 323 -14.65 37.77 5.85
N ASN A 324 -15.04 39.04 5.93
CA ASN A 324 -16.09 39.64 5.09
C ASN A 324 -15.74 39.60 3.58
N LYS A 325 -14.47 39.34 3.23
CA LYS A 325 -13.99 39.19 1.84
C LYS A 325 -13.90 37.72 1.40
N GLY A 326 -14.46 36.79 2.19
CA GLY A 326 -14.47 35.36 1.92
C GLY A 326 -13.12 34.66 2.13
N ARG A 327 -12.10 35.35 2.67
CA ARG A 327 -10.77 34.76 2.91
C ARG A 327 -10.83 33.93 4.17
N THR A 328 -10.24 32.74 4.13
CA THR A 328 -10.23 31.81 5.25
C THR A 328 -9.01 32.04 6.11
N TRP A 329 -9.20 32.12 7.42
CA TRP A 329 -8.16 32.36 8.41
C TRP A 329 -8.17 31.26 9.47
N ILE A 330 -6.99 30.82 9.88
CA ILE A 330 -6.80 29.88 10.98
C ILE A 330 -6.09 30.56 12.14
N GLY A 331 -6.68 30.47 13.33
CA GLY A 331 -6.06 30.87 14.60
C GLY A 331 -5.45 29.66 15.29
N ILE A 332 -4.12 29.51 15.25
CA ILE A 332 -3.40 28.41 15.92
C ILE A 332 -3.05 28.83 17.34
N MET A 333 -3.30 27.99 18.34
CA MET A 333 -2.93 28.24 19.74
C MET A 333 -1.43 28.62 19.87
N GLY A 334 -1.13 29.78 20.45
CA GLY A 334 0.23 30.27 20.62
C GLY A 334 0.96 29.65 21.82
N LEU A 335 2.11 30.21 22.18
CA LEU A 335 2.82 29.87 23.42
C LEU A 335 2.18 30.53 24.64
N THR A 336 1.59 31.71 24.46
CA THR A 336 0.88 32.44 25.52
C THR A 336 -0.58 31.99 25.62
N PRO A 337 -1.11 31.73 26.84
CA PRO A 337 -2.51 31.36 27.02
C PRO A 337 -3.46 32.37 26.37
N ARG A 338 -4.52 31.87 25.73
CA ARG A 338 -5.56 32.66 25.02
C ARG A 338 -5.09 33.48 23.82
N LYS A 339 -3.78 33.55 23.53
CA LYS A 339 -3.26 34.17 22.30
C LYS A 339 -3.15 33.12 21.19
N ARG A 340 -3.50 33.52 19.97
CA ARG A 340 -3.49 32.66 18.79
C ARG A 340 -2.71 33.31 17.65
N VAL A 341 -1.89 32.51 16.98
CA VAL A 341 -1.19 32.87 15.76
C VAL A 341 -2.17 32.77 14.60
N ARG A 342 -2.66 33.92 14.13
CA ARG A 342 -3.61 34.00 13.00
C ARG A 342 -2.88 34.04 11.67
N LEU A 343 -3.22 33.10 10.79
CA LEU A 343 -2.67 32.94 9.44
C LEU A 343 -3.81 32.84 8.42
N GLN A 344 -3.62 33.43 7.25
CA GLN A 344 -4.57 33.30 6.14
C GLN A 344 -4.29 31.99 5.40
N MET A 345 -5.32 31.23 5.04
CA MET A 345 -5.23 29.97 4.29
C MET A 345 -5.55 30.16 2.80
N THR A 346 -4.97 29.31 1.96
CA THR A 346 -5.29 29.20 0.52
C THR A 346 -6.64 28.56 0.25
N SER A 347 -7.03 27.55 1.04
CA SER A 347 -8.28 26.82 0.82
C SER A 347 -9.44 27.42 1.62
N SER A 348 -10.63 27.37 1.03
CA SER A 348 -11.91 27.73 1.64
C SER A 348 -12.60 26.56 2.37
N THR A 349 -12.01 25.36 2.31
CA THR A 349 -12.54 24.15 2.96
C THR A 349 -12.33 24.18 4.47
N GLU A 350 -13.38 23.89 5.23
CA GLU A 350 -13.28 23.74 6.68
C GLU A 350 -12.44 22.52 7.04
N SER A 351 -11.28 22.76 7.66
CA SER A 351 -10.43 21.68 8.13
C SER A 351 -10.95 21.12 9.45
N THR A 352 -11.26 19.82 9.48
CA THR A 352 -11.73 19.11 10.67
C THR A 352 -10.70 18.07 11.15
N GLY A 353 -10.65 17.88 12.47
CA GLY A 353 -9.80 16.87 13.10
C GLY A 353 -8.38 17.34 13.46
N ASN A 354 -7.41 16.44 13.33
CA ASN A 354 -6.02 16.74 13.66
C ASN A 354 -5.30 17.32 12.45
N LEU A 355 -4.63 18.46 12.64
CA LEU A 355 -3.83 19.12 11.61
C LEU A 355 -2.35 19.00 11.94
N ARG A 356 -1.52 18.90 10.91
CA ARG A 356 -0.06 18.97 11.06
C ARG A 356 0.43 20.27 10.44
N ILE A 357 1.03 21.11 11.26
CA ILE A 357 1.69 22.34 10.83
C ILE A 357 3.09 21.97 10.38
N VAL A 358 3.48 22.40 9.18
CA VAL A 358 4.80 22.16 8.59
C VAL A 358 5.43 23.48 8.17
N LEU A 359 6.61 23.76 8.72
CA LEU A 359 7.36 24.98 8.52
C LEU A 359 8.47 24.74 7.49
N LYS A 360 8.51 25.56 6.43
CA LYS A 360 9.46 25.49 5.33
C LYS A 360 10.07 26.87 5.05
N GLY A 361 11.02 27.26 5.88
CA GLY A 361 11.58 28.62 5.82
C GLY A 361 10.49 29.63 6.18
N LYS A 362 10.13 30.50 5.24
CA LYS A 362 9.04 31.48 5.39
C LYS A 362 7.65 30.93 5.04
N HIS A 363 7.58 29.72 4.47
CA HIS A 363 6.32 29.12 4.05
C HIS A 363 5.78 28.19 5.14
N ILE A 364 4.48 28.25 5.39
CA ILE A 364 3.78 27.39 6.33
C ILE A 364 2.76 26.56 5.55
N GLU A 365 2.78 25.26 5.76
CA GLU A 365 1.81 24.31 5.21
C GLU A 365 1.01 23.69 6.34
N ILE A 366 -0.29 23.57 6.14
CA ILE A 366 -1.21 22.85 7.02
C ILE A 366 -1.60 21.57 6.30
N HIS A 367 -1.20 20.44 6.89
CA HIS A 367 -1.44 19.12 6.35
C HIS A 367 -2.62 18.49 7.09
N GLN A 368 -3.67 18.14 6.35
CA GLN A 368 -4.85 17.46 6.85
C GLN A 368 -5.01 16.12 6.14
N ALA A 369 -5.28 15.06 6.88
CA ALA A 369 -5.58 13.77 6.31
C ALA A 369 -7.09 13.64 6.11
N GLU A 370 -7.53 13.59 4.86
CA GLU A 370 -8.94 13.42 4.50
C GLU A 370 -9.18 12.08 3.83
N ASP A 371 -10.38 11.55 4.04
CA ASP A 371 -10.84 10.37 3.32
C ASP A 371 -11.12 10.74 1.88
N ILE A 372 -10.74 9.86 0.95
CA ILE A 372 -10.90 10.14 -0.46
C ILE A 372 -12.35 9.91 -0.84
N GLN A 373 -12.96 10.94 -1.43
CA GLN A 373 -14.22 10.83 -2.13
C GLN A 373 -13.94 10.15 -3.47
N VAL A 374 -14.62 9.02 -3.69
CA VAL A 374 -14.52 8.24 -4.92
C VAL A 374 -15.47 8.87 -5.93
N ASN A 375 -14.95 9.16 -7.12
CA ASN A 375 -15.70 9.67 -8.26
C ASN A 375 -15.73 8.54 -9.30
N PRO A 376 -16.64 7.56 -9.17
CA PRO A 376 -16.65 6.39 -10.03
C PRO A 376 -16.83 6.79 -11.49
N ILE A 377 -16.01 6.24 -12.37
CA ILE A 377 -16.23 6.33 -13.81
C ILE A 377 -17.10 5.17 -14.28
N GLU A 378 -17.91 5.38 -15.30
CA GLU A 378 -18.56 4.27 -16.01
C GLU A 378 -17.49 3.44 -16.72
N GLY A 379 -17.15 2.31 -16.11
CA GLY A 379 -16.16 1.38 -16.63
C GLY A 379 -16.69 0.63 -17.84
N LYS A 380 -15.91 0.59 -18.92
CA LYS A 380 -16.29 -0.12 -20.15
C LYS A 380 -15.73 -1.53 -20.19
N ASP A 381 -14.41 -1.65 -20.03
CA ASP A 381 -13.69 -2.90 -20.29
C ASP A 381 -12.68 -3.25 -19.19
N LYS A 382 -12.18 -4.49 -19.26
CA LYS A 382 -10.99 -4.92 -18.53
C LYS A 382 -9.74 -4.46 -19.28
N ARG A 383 -8.77 -3.89 -18.56
CA ARG A 383 -7.47 -3.47 -19.09
C ARG A 383 -6.35 -3.96 -18.18
N ALA A 384 -5.32 -4.54 -18.77
CA ALA A 384 -4.08 -4.82 -18.06
C ALA A 384 -3.04 -3.76 -18.40
N ILE A 385 -2.16 -3.46 -17.45
CA ILE A 385 -1.04 -2.54 -17.66
C ILE A 385 0.29 -3.25 -17.39
N ASP A 386 1.26 -3.06 -18.30
CA ASP A 386 2.68 -3.27 -18.01
C ASP A 386 3.32 -1.94 -17.59
N LYS A 387 4.21 -1.99 -16.61
CA LYS A 387 4.86 -0.79 -16.06
C LYS A 387 6.25 -0.65 -16.69
N GLY A 388 6.38 0.32 -17.58
CA GLY A 388 7.57 0.57 -18.37
C GLY A 388 8.53 1.58 -17.75
N PHE A 389 9.71 1.71 -18.38
CA PHE A 389 10.60 2.86 -18.19
C PHE A 389 10.75 3.70 -19.46
N SER A 390 10.59 3.09 -20.63
CA SER A 390 10.47 3.75 -21.93
C SER A 390 9.26 4.70 -21.90
N GLU A 391 8.10 4.14 -21.57
CA GLU A 391 6.84 4.79 -21.22
C GLU A 391 6.49 4.58 -19.73
N VAL A 392 5.51 5.31 -19.20
CA VAL A 392 5.05 5.14 -17.80
C VAL A 392 4.27 3.84 -17.64
N ILE A 393 3.32 3.60 -18.55
CA ILE A 393 2.54 2.35 -18.64
C ILE A 393 2.19 2.03 -20.10
N THR A 394 2.07 0.73 -20.38
CA THR A 394 1.57 0.19 -21.66
C THR A 394 0.32 -0.63 -21.38
N SER A 395 -0.79 -0.29 -22.05
CA SER A 395 -2.07 -0.97 -21.86
C SER A 395 -2.17 -2.21 -22.74
N SER A 396 -2.99 -3.18 -22.33
CA SER A 396 -3.40 -4.32 -23.16
C SER A 396 -4.12 -3.90 -24.45
N SER A 397 -4.61 -2.65 -24.53
CA SER A 397 -5.14 -2.04 -25.75
C SER A 397 -4.08 -1.79 -26.83
N GLY A 398 -2.79 -1.85 -26.46
CA GLY A 398 -1.66 -1.44 -27.30
C GLY A 398 -1.28 0.04 -27.15
N ARG A 399 -2.11 0.85 -26.48
CA ARG A 399 -1.81 2.27 -26.22
C ARG A 399 -0.72 2.42 -25.17
N LYS A 400 0.17 3.39 -25.41
CA LYS A 400 1.27 3.76 -24.52
C LYS A 400 0.97 5.10 -23.86
N TYR A 401 1.31 5.22 -22.58
CA TYR A 401 1.09 6.45 -21.83
C TYR A 401 2.38 6.92 -21.18
N GLY A 402 2.70 8.21 -21.40
CA GLY A 402 3.94 8.80 -20.89
C GLY A 402 5.16 8.46 -21.74
N GLU A 403 5.00 8.46 -23.05
CA GLU A 403 6.12 8.45 -24.00
C GLU A 403 7.07 9.63 -23.66
N GLN A 404 8.39 9.41 -23.74
CA GLN A 404 9.47 10.30 -23.22
C GLN A 404 9.83 10.15 -21.74
N PHE A 405 9.19 9.23 -21.01
CA PHE A 405 9.52 9.03 -19.59
C PHE A 405 11.01 8.71 -19.36
N ASN A 406 11.58 7.86 -20.21
CA ASN A 406 13.01 7.51 -20.15
C ASN A 406 13.91 8.72 -20.38
N GLN A 407 13.56 9.60 -21.31
CA GLN A 407 14.35 10.79 -21.64
C GLN A 407 14.38 11.75 -20.44
N LEU A 408 13.23 11.96 -19.80
CA LEU A 408 13.12 12.77 -18.57
C LEU A 408 13.99 12.19 -17.44
N LEU A 409 13.93 10.87 -17.23
CA LEU A 409 14.75 10.20 -16.20
C LEU A 409 16.25 10.25 -16.50
N LYS A 410 16.65 10.07 -17.76
CA LYS A 410 18.06 10.16 -18.21
C LYS A 410 18.61 11.56 -18.01
N LYS A 411 17.90 12.59 -18.49
CA LYS A 411 18.25 14.00 -18.31
C LYS A 411 18.54 14.32 -16.85
N GLU A 412 17.65 13.90 -15.95
CA GLU A 412 17.83 14.14 -14.52
C GLU A 412 18.96 13.35 -13.88
N SER A 413 19.10 12.09 -14.30
CA SER A 413 20.17 11.22 -13.85
C SER A 413 21.56 11.74 -14.25
N ASP A 414 21.71 12.21 -15.48
CA ASP A 414 22.99 12.69 -16.02
C ASP A 414 23.36 14.03 -15.40
N ARG A 415 22.40 14.97 -15.27
CA ARG A 415 22.57 16.21 -14.52
C ARG A 415 23.02 15.95 -13.07
N LEU A 416 22.40 15.00 -12.37
CA LEU A 416 22.81 14.62 -11.01
C LEU A 416 24.22 14.01 -10.99
N SER A 417 24.55 13.17 -11.97
CA SER A 417 25.87 12.57 -12.13
C SER A 417 26.94 13.64 -12.29
N GLU A 418 26.78 14.56 -13.23
CA GLU A 418 27.70 15.67 -13.47
C GLU A 418 27.83 16.58 -12.25
N LYS A 419 26.71 16.96 -11.62
CA LYS A 419 26.73 17.81 -10.43
C LYS A 419 27.47 17.13 -9.28
N ASN A 420 27.25 15.83 -9.07
CA ASN A 420 27.94 15.08 -8.03
C ASN A 420 29.43 14.87 -8.35
N LYS A 421 29.81 14.65 -9.63
CA LYS A 421 31.21 14.61 -10.06
C LYS A 421 31.93 15.93 -9.73
N LYS A 422 31.37 17.07 -10.13
CA LYS A 422 31.91 18.42 -9.83
C LYS A 422 32.03 18.64 -8.31
N ARG A 423 31.00 18.25 -7.54
CA ARG A 423 31.03 18.37 -6.07
C ARG A 423 32.05 17.44 -5.40
N ASN A 424 32.28 16.25 -5.94
CA ASN A 424 33.30 15.34 -5.42
C ASN A 424 34.72 15.88 -5.60
N LYS A 425 35.00 16.56 -6.73
CA LYS A 425 36.29 17.27 -6.91
C LYS A 425 36.49 18.33 -5.82
N ILE A 426 35.45 19.11 -5.53
CA ILE A 426 35.49 20.13 -4.46
C ILE A 426 35.68 19.48 -3.09
N ARG A 427 35.01 18.35 -2.81
CA ARG A 427 35.22 17.59 -1.57
C ARG A 427 36.65 17.10 -1.41
N ALA A 428 37.24 16.54 -2.46
CA ALA A 428 38.63 16.10 -2.42
C ALA A 428 39.59 17.27 -2.12
N LEU A 429 39.30 18.47 -2.63
CA LEU A 429 40.05 19.68 -2.26
C LEU A 429 39.84 20.04 -0.78
N THR A 430 38.60 20.01 -0.28
CA THR A 430 38.29 20.20 1.15
C THR A 430 39.09 19.23 2.03
N ASP A 431 39.05 17.94 1.72
CA ASP A 431 39.76 16.90 2.46
C ASP A 431 41.29 17.12 2.42
N LYS A 432 41.82 17.64 1.29
CA LYS A 432 43.23 18.00 1.15
C LYS A 432 43.62 19.18 2.05
N TYR A 433 42.80 20.22 2.15
CA TYR A 433 43.08 21.36 3.03
C TYR A 433 42.93 21.00 4.51
N GLU A 434 41.96 20.14 4.87
CA GLU A 434 41.85 19.61 6.23
C GLU A 434 43.08 18.83 6.66
N LYS A 435 43.58 17.95 5.78
CA LYS A 435 44.83 17.19 6.04
C LYS A 435 46.06 18.08 6.17
N LYS A 436 46.06 19.25 5.53
CA LYS A 436 47.13 20.26 5.64
C LYS A 436 46.98 21.19 6.85
N GLY A 437 45.93 21.04 7.67
CA GLY A 437 45.66 21.90 8.82
C GLY A 437 44.99 23.24 8.50
N ASP A 438 44.64 23.52 7.23
CA ASP A 438 43.97 24.76 6.83
C ASP A 438 42.44 24.64 7.02
N ILE A 439 42.03 24.75 8.29
CA ILE A 439 40.63 24.61 8.72
C ILE A 439 39.78 25.77 8.17
N VAL A 440 40.31 26.98 8.15
CA VAL A 440 39.58 28.20 7.72
C VAL A 440 39.16 28.06 6.26
N LYS A 441 40.09 27.68 5.37
CA LYS A 441 39.78 27.50 3.95
C LYS A 441 38.86 26.32 3.71
N SER A 442 39.03 25.23 4.46
CA SER A 442 38.11 24.09 4.42
C SER A 442 36.67 24.50 4.75
N GLU A 443 36.46 25.23 5.84
CA GLU A 443 35.13 25.67 6.28
C GLU A 443 34.47 26.66 5.30
N ILE A 444 35.26 27.57 4.70
CA ILE A 444 34.77 28.46 3.63
C ILE A 444 34.26 27.66 2.45
N ILE A 445 35.01 26.67 1.97
CA ILE A 445 34.61 25.78 0.85
C ILE A 445 33.36 24.98 1.21
N LYS A 446 33.27 24.46 2.44
CA LYS A 446 32.09 23.72 2.92
C LYS A 446 30.84 24.59 2.89
N LYS A 447 30.94 25.81 3.42
CA LYS A 447 29.84 26.76 3.55
C LYS A 447 29.35 27.26 2.19
N ASN A 448 30.27 27.69 1.32
CA ASN A 448 29.94 28.39 0.09
C ASN A 448 29.73 27.46 -1.12
N ASN A 449 30.51 26.38 -1.24
CA ASN A 449 30.52 25.53 -2.44
C ASN A 449 29.82 24.18 -2.21
N LEU A 450 29.97 23.60 -1.01
CA LEU A 450 29.37 22.30 -0.66
C LEU A 450 28.03 22.42 0.05
N GLY A 451 27.48 23.62 0.16
CA GLY A 451 26.11 23.86 0.62
C GLY A 451 25.09 22.97 -0.09
N LYS A 452 24.11 22.45 0.68
CA LYS A 452 23.09 21.51 0.17
C LYS A 452 21.72 22.15 -0.08
N ARG A 453 21.51 23.41 0.31
CA ARG A 453 20.20 24.10 0.18
C ARG A 453 19.74 24.17 -1.28
N LYS A 454 20.50 24.84 -2.16
CA LYS A 454 20.21 24.94 -3.60
C LYS A 454 20.16 23.57 -4.28
N TYR A 455 21.05 22.65 -3.87
CA TYR A 455 21.09 21.28 -4.38
C TYR A 455 19.79 20.52 -4.09
N PHE A 456 19.30 20.55 -2.85
CA PHE A 456 18.05 19.87 -2.47
C PHE A 456 16.82 20.55 -3.07
N TYR A 457 16.82 21.88 -3.14
CA TYR A 457 15.74 22.63 -3.79
C TYR A 457 15.58 22.23 -5.26
N GLN A 458 16.67 22.25 -6.04
CA GLN A 458 16.62 21.81 -7.45
C GLN A 458 16.23 20.33 -7.57
N LYS A 459 16.72 19.47 -6.67
CA LYS A 459 16.33 18.07 -6.66
C LYS A 459 14.82 17.90 -6.42
N GLU A 460 14.22 18.71 -5.55
CA GLU A 460 12.80 18.67 -5.24
C GLU A 460 11.95 19.11 -6.44
N ILE A 461 12.34 20.19 -7.13
CA ILE A 461 11.69 20.66 -8.36
C ILE A 461 11.64 19.52 -9.40
N ASN A 462 12.79 18.92 -9.69
CA ASN A 462 12.88 17.94 -10.77
C ASN A 462 12.18 16.62 -10.40
N LEU A 463 12.17 16.25 -9.11
CA LEU A 463 11.32 15.16 -8.64
C LEU A 463 9.84 15.47 -8.81
N ASN A 464 9.41 16.72 -8.59
CA ASN A 464 8.02 17.11 -8.77
C ASN A 464 7.60 17.11 -10.24
N GLU A 465 8.50 17.46 -11.16
CA GLU A 465 8.28 17.34 -12.61
C GLU A 465 8.02 15.87 -13.01
N ILE A 466 8.88 14.94 -12.58
CA ILE A 466 8.69 13.49 -12.79
C ILE A 466 7.35 13.01 -12.21
N LYS A 467 7.02 13.44 -10.99
CA LYS A 467 5.75 13.10 -10.35
C LYS A 467 4.55 13.63 -11.12
N GLN A 468 4.63 14.85 -11.64
CA GLN A 468 3.58 15.48 -12.42
C GLN A 468 3.38 14.72 -13.73
N PHE A 469 4.48 14.40 -14.43
CA PHE A 469 4.47 13.61 -15.65
C PHE A 469 3.73 12.27 -15.46
N ILE A 470 4.12 11.48 -14.44
CA ILE A 470 3.44 10.22 -14.09
C ILE A 470 1.94 10.44 -13.83
N ASN A 471 1.58 11.46 -13.05
CA ASN A 471 0.17 11.71 -12.74
C ASN A 471 -0.65 12.09 -13.97
N LEU A 472 -0.08 12.87 -14.90
CA LEU A 472 -0.72 13.23 -16.16
C LEU A 472 -0.90 12.00 -17.05
N SER A 473 0.11 11.15 -17.18
CA SER A 473 0.02 9.89 -17.95
C SER A 473 -1.05 8.95 -17.41
N LEU A 474 -1.09 8.75 -16.09
CA LEU A 474 -2.11 7.91 -15.46
C LEU A 474 -3.52 8.51 -15.59
N ASN A 475 -3.66 9.83 -15.49
CA ASN A 475 -4.95 10.49 -15.71
C ASN A 475 -5.45 10.27 -17.14
N ARG A 476 -4.58 10.45 -18.15
CA ARG A 476 -4.92 10.20 -19.56
C ARG A 476 -5.41 8.78 -19.77
N PHE A 477 -4.67 7.79 -19.26
CA PHE A 477 -5.08 6.39 -19.32
C PHE A 477 -6.49 6.15 -18.74
N ILE A 478 -6.76 6.64 -17.53
CA ILE A 478 -8.07 6.44 -16.88
C ILE A 478 -9.19 7.15 -17.65
N THR A 479 -8.97 8.38 -18.12
CA THR A 479 -9.98 9.17 -18.82
C THR A 479 -10.30 8.61 -20.21
N GLU A 480 -9.28 8.16 -20.95
CA GLU A 480 -9.40 7.68 -22.33
C GLU A 480 -9.87 6.23 -22.41
N GLU A 481 -9.29 5.32 -21.61
CA GLU A 481 -9.62 3.89 -21.69
C GLU A 481 -10.81 3.49 -20.81
N ARG A 482 -11.13 4.29 -19.78
CA ARG A 482 -12.23 4.06 -18.83
C ARG A 482 -12.34 2.59 -18.37
N PRO A 483 -11.28 2.03 -17.76
CA PRO A 483 -11.30 0.62 -17.37
C PRO A 483 -12.30 0.37 -16.23
N ALA A 484 -13.15 -0.65 -16.36
CA ALA A 484 -13.94 -1.18 -15.26
C ALA A 484 -13.06 -1.98 -14.28
N VAL A 485 -12.14 -2.77 -14.85
CA VAL A 485 -11.16 -3.55 -14.09
C VAL A 485 -9.77 -3.27 -14.63
N MET A 486 -8.86 -2.92 -13.72
CA MET A 486 -7.46 -2.72 -14.01
C MET A 486 -6.61 -3.86 -13.45
N VAL A 487 -5.99 -4.63 -14.35
CA VAL A 487 -5.10 -5.74 -14.01
C VAL A 487 -3.66 -5.22 -13.94
N THR A 488 -2.99 -5.51 -12.83
CA THR A 488 -1.60 -5.09 -12.58
C THR A 488 -0.75 -6.25 -12.14
N GLU A 489 0.52 -6.27 -12.54
CA GLU A 489 1.44 -7.29 -12.05
C GLU A 489 1.91 -7.04 -10.60
N ASP A 490 2.14 -8.14 -9.87
CA ASP A 490 2.79 -8.13 -8.55
C ASP A 490 4.30 -7.94 -8.71
N LEU A 491 4.74 -6.72 -8.41
CA LEU A 491 6.12 -6.31 -8.52
C LEU A 491 7.02 -6.77 -7.36
N ARG A 492 6.50 -7.48 -6.35
CA ARG A 492 7.32 -7.95 -5.21
C ARG A 492 8.49 -8.84 -5.65
N PHE A 493 8.37 -9.50 -6.80
CA PHE A 493 9.35 -10.44 -7.34
C PHE A 493 10.21 -9.87 -8.49
N THR A 494 9.88 -8.69 -9.02
CA THR A 494 10.59 -8.14 -10.19
C THR A 494 11.77 -7.25 -9.78
N ASN A 495 12.97 -7.67 -10.18
CA ASN A 495 14.19 -6.88 -10.03
C ASN A 495 14.28 -5.85 -11.17
N TRP A 496 13.80 -4.63 -10.91
CA TRP A 496 13.80 -3.50 -11.84
C TRP A 496 15.21 -3.10 -12.30
N ASN A 497 16.24 -3.61 -11.62
CA ASN A 497 17.65 -3.35 -11.91
C ASN A 497 18.13 -3.91 -13.25
N LYS A 498 17.39 -4.76 -13.97
CA LYS A 498 17.85 -5.23 -15.29
C LYS A 498 17.49 -4.28 -16.44
N LYS A 499 16.41 -3.50 -16.33
CA LYS A 499 15.85 -2.66 -17.42
C LYS A 499 16.43 -1.24 -17.51
N LEU A 500 17.23 -0.81 -16.53
CA LEU A 500 17.66 0.59 -16.39
C LEU A 500 19.12 0.82 -16.82
N SER A 501 19.50 2.08 -17.06
CA SER A 501 20.91 2.47 -17.14
C SER A 501 21.56 2.47 -15.75
N LYS A 502 22.90 2.32 -15.66
CA LYS A 502 23.62 2.30 -14.37
C LYS A 502 23.36 3.58 -13.54
N ASN A 503 23.25 4.73 -14.20
CA ASN A 503 22.99 6.01 -13.54
C ASN A 503 21.54 6.10 -13.02
N VAL A 504 20.53 5.72 -13.81
CA VAL A 504 19.12 5.75 -13.37
C VAL A 504 18.87 4.75 -12.24
N LYS A 505 19.48 3.56 -12.29
CA LYS A 505 19.44 2.58 -11.18
C LYS A 505 19.90 3.19 -9.86
N ARG A 506 21.01 3.93 -9.92
CA ARG A 506 21.65 4.56 -8.76
C ARG A 506 20.77 5.63 -8.10
N TYR A 507 20.01 6.39 -8.88
CA TYR A 507 19.31 7.58 -8.37
C TYR A 507 17.81 7.40 -8.14
N PHE A 508 17.11 6.60 -8.97
CA PHE A 508 15.64 6.66 -9.01
C PHE A 508 14.91 5.33 -8.85
N SER A 509 15.56 4.18 -9.11
CA SER A 509 14.90 2.87 -9.24
C SER A 509 13.91 2.52 -8.11
N SER A 510 14.37 2.55 -6.87
CA SER A 510 13.57 2.16 -5.70
C SER A 510 12.45 3.15 -5.40
N TRP A 511 12.76 4.46 -5.47
CA TRP A 511 11.76 5.52 -5.25
C TRP A 511 10.66 5.50 -6.31
N LEU A 512 11.04 5.40 -7.58
CA LEU A 512 10.12 5.46 -8.69
C LEU A 512 9.16 4.26 -8.69
N LYS A 513 9.69 3.05 -8.46
CA LYS A 513 8.87 1.84 -8.34
C LYS A 513 7.78 1.98 -7.28
N GLY A 514 8.17 2.45 -6.09
CA GLY A 514 7.23 2.65 -4.98
C GLY A 514 6.21 3.74 -5.30
N TYR A 515 6.67 4.88 -5.82
CA TYR A 515 5.79 6.00 -6.16
C TYR A 515 4.80 5.66 -7.27
N LEU A 516 5.24 5.03 -8.37
CA LEU A 516 4.35 4.65 -9.47
C LEU A 516 3.26 3.69 -9.00
N GLN A 517 3.61 2.66 -8.22
CA GLN A 517 2.62 1.75 -7.64
C GLN A 517 1.62 2.50 -6.76
N GLU A 518 2.10 3.33 -5.83
CA GLU A 518 1.25 4.14 -4.96
C GLU A 518 0.29 5.03 -5.76
N ARG A 519 0.77 5.64 -6.86
CA ARG A 519 -0.07 6.49 -7.72
C ARG A 519 -1.09 5.70 -8.52
N ILE A 520 -0.75 4.50 -8.99
CA ILE A 520 -1.68 3.60 -9.67
C ILE A 520 -2.81 3.18 -8.74
N ASP A 521 -2.47 2.66 -7.56
CA ASP A 521 -3.43 2.28 -6.53
C ASP A 521 -4.31 3.49 -6.16
N TYR A 522 -3.69 4.68 -6.09
CA TYR A 522 -4.42 5.90 -5.78
C TYR A 522 -5.45 6.28 -6.84
N LYS A 523 -5.06 6.24 -8.11
CA LYS A 523 -5.90 6.66 -9.23
C LYS A 523 -7.03 5.68 -9.47
N VAL A 524 -6.78 4.38 -9.29
CA VAL A 524 -7.82 3.37 -9.40
C VAL A 524 -8.88 3.52 -8.33
N MET A 525 -8.50 3.68 -7.06
CA MET A 525 -9.47 3.95 -6.00
C MET A 525 -10.27 5.23 -6.27
N LEU A 526 -9.58 6.33 -6.61
CA LEU A 526 -10.23 7.62 -6.82
C LEU A 526 -11.34 7.53 -7.88
N ASN A 527 -11.15 6.71 -8.90
CA ASN A 527 -12.09 6.56 -10.02
C ASN A 527 -13.01 5.34 -9.88
N GLY A 528 -13.04 4.67 -8.71
CA GLY A 528 -13.91 3.52 -8.47
C GLY A 528 -13.59 2.29 -9.34
N VAL A 529 -12.40 2.23 -9.93
CA VAL A 529 -11.97 1.12 -10.78
C VAL A 529 -11.59 -0.09 -9.92
N GLN A 530 -11.95 -1.30 -10.34
CA GLN A 530 -11.55 -2.51 -9.61
C GLN A 530 -10.09 -2.85 -9.94
N GLN A 531 -9.21 -2.93 -8.93
CA GLN A 531 -7.84 -3.41 -9.12
C GLN A 531 -7.74 -4.93 -8.94
N VAL A 532 -7.14 -5.62 -9.90
CA VAL A 532 -6.72 -7.01 -9.72
C VAL A 532 -5.20 -7.09 -9.85
N VAL A 533 -4.54 -7.58 -8.81
CA VAL A 533 -3.10 -7.85 -8.86
C VAL A 533 -2.91 -9.30 -9.29
N VAL A 534 -2.04 -9.56 -10.28
CA VAL A 534 -1.74 -10.91 -10.79
C VAL A 534 -0.27 -11.27 -10.58
N ASN A 535 0.04 -12.57 -10.63
CA ASN A 535 1.43 -13.03 -10.58
C ASN A 535 2.22 -12.45 -11.77
N SER A 536 3.46 -11.98 -11.55
CA SER A 536 4.32 -11.43 -12.60
C SER A 536 5.25 -12.45 -13.26
N ALA A 537 5.46 -13.62 -12.66
CA ALA A 537 6.51 -14.57 -13.06
C ALA A 537 6.35 -15.03 -14.51
N TYR A 538 7.37 -14.82 -15.36
CA TYR A 538 7.37 -15.15 -16.80
C TYR A 538 6.39 -14.38 -17.69
N GLY A 539 5.61 -13.43 -17.18
CA GLY A 539 4.62 -12.69 -18.00
C GLY A 539 5.26 -11.87 -19.13
N SER A 540 6.50 -11.42 -18.96
CA SER A 540 7.27 -10.74 -20.00
C SER A 540 8.17 -11.67 -20.84
N GLN A 541 8.08 -12.99 -20.63
CA GLN A 541 8.96 -14.00 -21.25
C GLN A 541 8.21 -15.03 -22.08
N ILE A 542 6.89 -14.96 -22.11
CA ILE A 542 6.05 -15.83 -22.93
C ILE A 542 5.34 -15.03 -24.01
N CYS A 543 5.10 -15.65 -25.16
CA CYS A 543 4.28 -15.07 -26.21
C CYS A 543 2.81 -15.13 -25.79
N HIS A 544 2.08 -14.02 -25.87
CA HIS A 544 0.65 -13.99 -25.56
C HIS A 544 -0.21 -14.76 -26.58
N LEU A 545 0.30 -15.00 -27.80
CA LEU A 545 -0.39 -15.72 -28.87
C LEU A 545 -0.25 -17.24 -28.75
N CYS A 546 0.96 -17.78 -28.57
CA CYS A 546 1.20 -19.24 -28.49
C CYS A 546 1.61 -19.76 -27.10
N GLY A 547 1.85 -18.89 -26.11
CA GLY A 547 2.32 -19.30 -24.78
C GLY A 547 3.77 -19.78 -24.71
N ARG A 548 4.51 -19.83 -25.84
CA ARG A 548 5.92 -20.25 -25.86
C ARG A 548 6.82 -19.26 -25.17
N PHE A 549 7.87 -19.79 -24.53
CA PHE A 549 8.96 -18.97 -24.03
C PHE A 549 9.71 -18.33 -25.20
N GLY A 550 10.02 -17.04 -25.05
CA GLY A 550 10.79 -16.28 -26.02
C GLY A 550 11.84 -15.41 -25.34
N VAL A 551 12.58 -14.69 -26.16
CA VAL A 551 13.66 -13.81 -25.69
C VAL A 551 13.18 -12.37 -25.75
N ARG A 552 13.29 -11.65 -24.64
CA ARG A 552 13.02 -10.20 -24.60
C ARG A 552 14.35 -9.45 -24.72
N ASN A 553 14.43 -8.52 -25.68
CA ASN A 553 15.53 -7.58 -25.81
C ASN A 553 14.99 -6.15 -25.95
N GLY A 554 15.14 -5.36 -24.89
CA GLY A 554 14.57 -4.01 -24.81
C GLY A 554 13.05 -4.00 -24.92
N ASP A 555 12.56 -3.29 -25.93
CA ASP A 555 11.14 -3.10 -26.26
C ASP A 555 10.61 -4.19 -27.21
N LYS A 556 11.48 -5.10 -27.68
CA LYS A 556 11.12 -6.20 -28.60
C LYS A 556 11.10 -7.55 -27.87
N PHE A 557 10.11 -8.37 -28.19
CA PHE A 557 9.97 -9.75 -27.76
C PHE A 557 10.04 -10.67 -28.99
N TYR A 558 10.95 -11.63 -28.96
CA TYR A 558 11.21 -12.56 -30.06
C TYR A 558 10.56 -13.90 -29.75
N CYS A 559 9.60 -14.28 -30.59
CA CYS A 559 8.92 -15.56 -30.60
C CYS A 559 9.33 -16.35 -31.85
N GLU A 560 9.65 -17.63 -31.69
CA GLU A 560 10.00 -18.51 -32.81
C GLU A 560 8.85 -18.68 -33.83
N ILE A 561 7.59 -18.55 -33.39
CA ILE A 561 6.41 -18.75 -34.25
C ILE A 561 5.89 -17.43 -34.81
N HIS A 562 5.76 -16.41 -33.95
CA HIS A 562 5.07 -15.17 -34.29
C HIS A 562 6.04 -14.01 -34.59
N GLY A 563 7.33 -14.29 -34.73
CA GLY A 563 8.34 -13.29 -35.01
C GLY A 563 8.51 -12.28 -33.86
N VAL A 564 8.53 -10.99 -34.20
CA VAL A 564 8.85 -9.91 -33.26
C VAL A 564 7.58 -9.19 -32.80
N LEU A 565 7.34 -9.16 -31.50
CA LEU A 565 6.23 -8.47 -30.85
C LEU A 565 6.73 -7.30 -29.99
N ASP A 566 5.88 -6.30 -29.72
CA ASP A 566 6.16 -5.31 -28.68
C ASP A 566 6.14 -5.99 -27.31
N ALA A 567 7.25 -5.86 -26.58
CA ALA A 567 7.47 -6.61 -25.35
C ALA A 567 6.55 -6.19 -24.20
N ASP A 568 6.19 -4.91 -24.14
CA ASP A 568 5.37 -4.36 -23.05
C ASP A 568 3.89 -4.61 -23.32
N HIS A 569 3.45 -4.50 -24.56
CA HIS A 569 2.10 -4.92 -24.99
C HIS A 569 1.89 -6.43 -24.80
N ASN A 570 2.86 -7.25 -25.21
CA ASN A 570 2.83 -8.70 -25.00
C ASN A 570 2.73 -9.05 -23.50
N ALA A 571 3.50 -8.35 -22.65
CA ALA A 571 3.42 -8.55 -21.20
C ALA A 571 2.04 -8.15 -20.64
N ALA A 572 1.49 -7.01 -21.06
CA ALA A 572 0.16 -6.56 -20.64
C ALA A 572 -0.92 -7.60 -20.98
N LEU A 573 -0.91 -8.15 -22.21
CA LEU A 573 -1.86 -9.19 -22.61
C LEU A 573 -1.71 -10.48 -21.80
N ASN A 574 -0.48 -10.91 -21.50
CA ASN A 574 -0.24 -12.04 -20.61
C ASN A 574 -0.78 -11.81 -19.20
N TYR A 575 -0.65 -10.58 -18.66
CA TYR A 575 -1.22 -10.25 -17.36
C TYR A 575 -2.75 -10.22 -17.38
N LEU A 576 -3.35 -9.74 -18.48
CA LEU A 576 -4.79 -9.80 -18.67
C LEU A 576 -5.30 -11.24 -18.62
N ALA A 577 -4.63 -12.16 -19.32
CA ALA A 577 -4.97 -13.59 -19.31
C ALA A 577 -4.84 -14.22 -17.91
N ARG A 578 -3.87 -13.77 -17.10
CA ARG A 578 -3.67 -14.27 -15.73
C ARG A 578 -4.79 -13.94 -14.76
N MET A 579 -5.57 -12.90 -15.03
CA MET A 579 -6.70 -12.53 -14.17
C MET A 579 -7.69 -13.70 -13.98
N SER A 580 -7.87 -14.50 -15.03
CA SER A 580 -8.80 -15.64 -15.06
C SER A 580 -8.11 -17.00 -14.89
N ASP A 581 -6.82 -17.04 -14.55
CA ASP A 581 -6.04 -18.27 -14.47
C ASP A 581 -6.29 -19.01 -13.13
N PRO A 582 -6.83 -20.24 -13.15
CA PRO A 582 -7.14 -20.97 -11.93
C PRO A 582 -5.89 -21.59 -11.27
N ASP A 583 -4.84 -21.88 -12.04
CA ASP A 583 -3.65 -22.59 -11.55
C ASP A 583 -2.57 -21.62 -11.06
N ILE A 584 -2.57 -20.39 -11.59
CA ILE A 584 -1.59 -19.36 -11.28
C ILE A 584 -2.22 -18.26 -10.41
N THR A 585 -2.23 -18.51 -9.10
CA THR A 585 -2.55 -17.46 -8.11
C THR A 585 -1.38 -16.48 -7.92
N ILE A 586 -1.65 -15.32 -7.30
CA ILE A 586 -0.63 -14.32 -6.94
C ILE A 586 0.47 -14.84 -6.00
N TYR A 587 0.22 -15.93 -5.28
CA TYR A 587 1.16 -16.53 -4.33
C TYR A 587 1.91 -17.73 -4.90
N THR A 588 1.59 -18.14 -6.13
CA THR A 588 2.24 -19.28 -6.79
C THR A 588 3.74 -19.00 -6.97
N PRO A 589 4.63 -19.85 -6.41
CA PRO A 589 6.07 -19.66 -6.56
C PRO A 589 6.49 -19.67 -8.02
N TYR A 590 7.48 -18.84 -8.37
CA TYR A 590 7.91 -18.70 -9.76
C TYR A 590 8.24 -20.06 -10.42
N ARG A 591 8.95 -20.98 -9.73
CA ARG A 591 9.27 -22.31 -10.27
C ARG A 591 8.01 -23.07 -10.71
N LYS A 592 7.00 -23.13 -9.84
CA LYS A 592 5.72 -23.78 -10.13
C LYS A 592 4.97 -23.10 -11.28
N VAL A 593 5.06 -21.77 -11.39
CA VAL A 593 4.49 -21.05 -12.55
C VAL A 593 5.18 -21.50 -13.84
N LYS A 594 6.50 -21.68 -13.84
CA LYS A 594 7.23 -22.20 -15.00
C LYS A 594 6.72 -23.58 -15.40
N ASP A 595 6.61 -24.48 -14.42
CA ASP A 595 6.18 -25.86 -14.63
C ASP A 595 4.77 -25.91 -15.25
N ILE A 596 3.84 -25.11 -14.72
CA ILE A 596 2.46 -24.97 -15.26
C ILE A 596 2.49 -24.49 -16.71
N LEU A 597 3.27 -23.46 -17.02
CA LEU A 597 3.35 -22.90 -18.38
C LEU A 597 3.98 -23.89 -19.36
N GLN A 598 5.03 -24.62 -18.94
CA GLN A 598 5.66 -25.65 -19.76
C GLN A 598 4.74 -26.84 -20.02
N GLU A 599 3.99 -27.29 -19.00
CA GLU A 599 3.03 -28.38 -19.16
C GLU A 599 1.88 -27.99 -20.10
N ARG A 600 1.37 -26.76 -20.00
CA ARG A 600 0.36 -26.26 -20.94
C ARG A 600 0.85 -26.24 -22.38
N LEU A 601 2.12 -25.87 -22.59
CA LEU A 601 2.73 -25.89 -23.91
C LEU A 601 2.90 -27.32 -24.43
N ARG A 602 3.32 -28.26 -23.57
CA ARG A 602 3.43 -29.69 -23.91
C ARG A 602 2.09 -30.27 -24.34
N LEU A 603 1.04 -30.02 -23.57
CA LEU A 603 -0.33 -30.46 -23.89
C LEU A 603 -0.85 -29.82 -25.18
N SER A 604 -0.58 -28.52 -25.40
CA SER A 604 -0.96 -27.83 -26.64
C SER A 604 -0.24 -28.39 -27.88
N ASN A 605 1.00 -28.87 -27.73
CA ASN A 605 1.75 -29.51 -28.81
C ASN A 605 1.32 -30.97 -29.05
N GLN A 606 0.69 -31.64 -28.07
CA GLN A 606 0.15 -32.99 -28.19
C GLN A 606 -1.26 -33.03 -28.80
N ASP A 607 -2.01 -31.92 -28.73
CA ASP A 607 -3.33 -31.75 -29.37
C ASP A 607 -3.22 -31.51 -30.91
N SER A 608 -2.10 -31.93 -31.52
CA SER A 608 -1.69 -31.69 -32.91
C SER A 608 -2.49 -32.50 -33.93
N ARG A 609 -3.82 -32.31 -33.96
CA ARG A 609 -4.61 -32.50 -35.19
C ARG A 609 -4.47 -31.33 -36.17
N TYR A 610 -3.62 -30.34 -35.85
CA TYR A 610 -3.25 -29.23 -36.73
C TYR A 610 -1.78 -28.82 -36.53
N SER A 611 -0.85 -29.77 -36.69
CA SER A 611 0.54 -29.43 -37.00
C SER A 611 0.79 -29.68 -38.48
N VAL A 612 1.45 -28.71 -39.12
CA VAL A 612 1.92 -28.64 -40.52
C VAL A 612 1.03 -27.79 -41.44
N ILE A 613 1.40 -26.51 -41.56
CA ILE A 613 1.56 -25.91 -42.90
C ILE A 613 3.01 -25.42 -42.95
N LYS A 614 3.89 -26.25 -43.51
CA LYS A 614 5.11 -25.81 -44.18
C LYS A 614 4.78 -25.70 -45.66
N THR A 615 5.45 -24.77 -46.35
CA THR A 615 5.37 -24.42 -47.80
C THR A 615 4.14 -23.56 -48.15
N GLY A 616 4.21 -22.53 -49.01
CA GLY A 616 5.19 -22.28 -50.06
C GLY A 616 5.48 -20.80 -50.35
N GLN A 617 6.31 -20.63 -51.37
CA GLN A 617 6.97 -19.44 -51.87
C GLN A 617 6.04 -18.25 -52.12
N TRP A 618 6.60 -17.05 -51.88
CA TRP A 618 6.16 -15.82 -52.52
C TRP A 618 6.62 -15.87 -53.97
N GLU A 619 5.75 -16.32 -54.86
CA GLU A 619 5.86 -16.04 -56.29
C GLU A 619 4.78 -15.03 -56.69
N SER A 620 5.21 -14.21 -57.64
CA SER A 620 4.61 -13.03 -58.23
C SER A 620 3.14 -13.14 -58.61
N GLU A 621 2.41 -12.05 -58.42
CA GLU A 621 1.60 -11.48 -59.51
C GLU A 621 1.35 -9.98 -59.25
N ARG A 622 2.07 -9.17 -60.05
CA ARG A 622 1.62 -7.85 -60.50
C ARG A 622 0.49 -8.06 -61.49
N THR A 623 -0.54 -7.24 -61.37
CA THR A 623 -1.38 -6.62 -62.40
C THR A 623 -2.69 -6.19 -61.71
N ASP A 624 -3.41 -5.16 -62.08
CA ASP A 624 -3.17 -3.79 -62.55
C ASP A 624 -4.59 -3.16 -62.62
N TYR A 625 -4.67 -1.85 -62.92
CA TYR A 625 -5.85 -1.07 -63.32
C TYR A 625 -6.71 -0.50 -62.17
N VAL A 626 -6.87 0.81 -61.97
CA VAL A 626 -6.51 2.06 -62.68
C VAL A 626 -6.26 3.15 -61.63
#